data_AF-A0A528W620-F1
#
_entry.id   AF-A0A528W620-F1
#
_cell.length_a   1.000
_cell.length_b   1.000
_cell.length_c   1.000
_cell.angle_alpha   90.00
_cell.angle_beta   90.00
_cell.angle_gamma   90.00
#
_symmetry.space_group_name_H-M   'P 1'
#
loop_
_entity.id
_entity.type
_entity.pdbx_description
1 polymer ?
#
loop_
_entity_poly.entity_id
_entity_poly.type
_entity_poly.pdbx_seq_one_letter_code
_entity_poly.pdbx_strand_id
1 'polypeptide(L)' 'VWLARLLQQWPNAIWLNPEAEKNWRYTHSIAMINDIFGGRMFPLTLAGLEAATKQLSRKH' A
#
# COMPACT_ATOMS: atom_id res chain seq x y z
N VAL A 1 -0.28 -15.72 -5.29
CA VAL A 1 -0.74 -15.40 -6.67
C VAL A 1 -0.16 -14.03 -7.06
N TRP A 2 0.03 -13.75 -8.36
CA TRP A 2 1.00 -12.82 -9.00
C TRP A 2 1.47 -11.57 -8.23
N LEU A 3 0.60 -10.84 -7.52
CA LEU A 3 0.96 -9.62 -6.76
C LEU A 3 2.02 -9.91 -5.69
N ALA A 4 1.94 -11.06 -5.03
CA ALA A 4 2.96 -11.50 -4.09
C ALA A 4 4.32 -11.77 -4.77
N ARG A 5 4.31 -12.25 -6.03
CA ARG A 5 5.55 -12.45 -6.81
C ARG A 5 6.19 -11.12 -7.20
N LEU A 6 5.36 -10.11 -7.53
CA LEU A 6 5.81 -8.74 -7.76
C LEU A 6 6.52 -8.19 -6.51
N LEU A 7 5.96 -8.39 -5.32
CA LEU A 7 6.58 -7.94 -4.06
C LEU A 7 7.85 -8.74 -3.69
N GLN A 8 8.00 -9.97 -4.17
CA GLN A 8 9.25 -10.71 -4.04
C GLN A 8 10.36 -10.11 -4.90
N GLN A 9 10.04 -9.69 -6.13
CA GLN A 9 11.01 -9.07 -7.05
C GLN A 9 11.34 -7.62 -6.67
N TRP A 10 10.32 -6.85 -6.25
CA TRP A 10 10.44 -5.46 -5.82
C TRP A 10 9.97 -5.33 -4.37
N PRO A 11 10.84 -5.65 -3.39
CA PRO A 11 10.47 -5.61 -1.98
C PRO A 11 10.17 -4.20 -1.50
N ASN A 12 10.70 -3.17 -2.17
CA ASN A 12 10.47 -1.75 -1.87
C ASN A 12 9.31 -1.20 -2.72
N ALA A 13 8.11 -1.73 -2.49
CA ALA A 13 6.88 -1.29 -3.12
C ALA A 13 5.83 -0.89 -2.07
N ILE A 14 4.94 0.01 -2.47
CA ILE A 14 3.78 0.48 -1.69
C ILE A 14 2.53 0.42 -2.58
N TRP A 15 1.35 0.43 -1.97
CA TRP A 15 0.09 0.58 -2.68
C TRP A 15 -0.51 1.96 -2.42
N LEU A 16 -0.86 2.69 -3.48
CA LEU A 16 -1.64 3.91 -3.37
C LEU A 16 -3.11 3.60 -3.64
N ASN A 17 -3.96 3.87 -2.67
CA ASN A 17 -5.38 3.60 -2.78
C ASN A 17 -6.16 4.90 -3.06
N PRO A 18 -6.91 4.99 -4.17
CA PRO A 18 -7.75 6.14 -4.46
C PRO A 18 -8.99 6.23 -3.57
N GLU A 19 -9.40 5.12 -2.95
CA GLU A 19 -10.53 5.13 -2.02
C GLU A 19 -10.18 5.87 -0.73
N ALA A 20 -11.14 6.63 -0.20
CA ALA A 20 -10.99 7.29 1.09
C ALA A 20 -10.74 6.25 2.20
N GLU A 21 -9.79 6.49 3.11
CA GLU A 21 -9.39 5.50 4.13
C GLU A 21 -10.55 4.94 4.97
N LYS A 22 -11.53 5.80 5.26
CA LYS A 22 -12.75 5.40 5.98
C LYS A 22 -13.47 4.23 5.30
N ASN A 23 -13.36 4.10 3.97
CA ASN A 23 -14.02 3.07 3.17
C ASN A 23 -13.23 1.75 3.13
N TRP A 24 -11.95 1.73 3.53
CA TRP A 24 -11.08 0.56 3.35
C TRP A 24 -11.54 -0.68 4.11
N ARG A 25 -12.25 -0.49 5.23
CA ARG A 25 -12.81 -1.60 6.03
C ARG A 25 -14.08 -2.20 5.43
N TYR A 26 -14.73 -1.51 4.50
CA TYR A 26 -16.01 -1.93 3.94
C TYR A 26 -15.87 -2.80 2.68
N THR A 27 -14.67 -2.88 2.12
CA THR A 27 -14.40 -3.62 0.87
C THR A 27 -13.37 -4.71 1.10
N HIS A 28 -13.79 -5.96 0.91
CA HIS A 28 -12.96 -7.14 1.17
C HIS A 28 -11.67 -7.17 0.32
N SER A 29 -11.75 -6.70 -0.94
CA SER A 29 -10.58 -6.61 -1.82
C SER A 29 -9.51 -5.65 -1.30
N ILE A 30 -9.91 -4.54 -0.66
CA ILE A 30 -8.96 -3.59 -0.07
C ILE A 30 -8.24 -4.23 1.13
N ALA A 31 -8.95 -4.99 1.95
CA ALA A 31 -8.33 -5.75 3.05
C ALA A 31 -7.32 -6.78 2.52
N MET A 32 -7.68 -7.56 1.49
CA MET A 32 -6.76 -8.52 0.87
C MET A 32 -5.50 -7.85 0.30
N ILE A 33 -5.63 -6.70 -0.38
CA ILE A 33 -4.48 -5.95 -0.90
C ILE A 33 -3.61 -5.44 0.24
N ASN A 34 -4.21 -4.88 1.30
CA ASN A 34 -3.48 -4.41 2.46
C ASN A 34 -2.65 -5.52 3.12
N ASP A 35 -3.21 -6.73 3.22
CA ASP A 35 -2.52 -7.91 3.75
C ASP A 35 -1.36 -8.33 2.84
N ILE A 36 -1.56 -8.34 1.51
CA ILE A 36 -0.50 -8.65 0.54
C ILE A 36 0.65 -7.64 0.65
N PHE A 37 0.35 -6.35 0.80
CA PHE A 37 1.36 -5.30 0.93
C PHE A 37 1.94 -5.19 2.35
N GLY A 38 1.44 -5.96 3.31
CA GLY A 38 1.90 -5.95 4.70
C GLY A 38 1.67 -4.60 5.39
N GLY A 39 0.50 -3.99 5.17
CA GLY A 39 0.15 -2.69 5.75
C GLY A 39 0.81 -1.48 5.08
N ARG A 40 1.53 -1.65 3.96
CA ARG A 40 2.17 -0.56 3.20
C ARG A 40 1.24 0.04 2.16
N MET A 41 0.03 0.39 2.60
CA MET A 41 -1.00 1.01 1.80
C MET A 41 -1.26 2.43 2.27
N PHE A 42 -1.34 3.38 1.35
CA PHE A 42 -1.46 4.81 1.64
C PHE A 42 -2.57 5.44 0.78
N PRO A 43 -3.28 6.44 1.29
CA PRO A 43 -4.34 7.11 0.55
C PRO A 43 -3.77 8.10 -0.47
N LEU A 44 -4.54 8.41 -1.50
CA LEU A 44 -4.23 9.52 -2.43
C LEU A 44 -4.58 10.89 -1.81
N THR A 45 -3.85 11.26 -0.77
CA THR A 45 -3.84 12.60 -0.17
C THR A 45 -2.40 13.12 -0.10
N LEU A 46 -2.21 14.43 0.08
CA LEU A 46 -0.86 14.99 0.24
C LEU A 46 -0.08 14.30 1.38
N ALA A 47 -0.71 14.19 2.56
CA ALA A 47 -0.13 13.49 3.70
C ALA A 47 0.14 12.00 3.41
N GLY A 48 -0.74 11.33 2.65
CA GLY A 48 -0.55 9.93 2.24
C GLY A 48 0.65 9.75 1.31
N LEU A 49 0.85 10.66 0.35
CA LEU A 49 1.98 10.64 -0.56
C LEU A 49 3.31 10.93 0.15
N GLU A 50 3.32 11.86 1.11
CA GLU A 50 4.47 12.12 1.96
C GLU A 50 4.85 10.88 2.79
N ALA A 51 3.87 10.23 3.41
CA ALA A 51 4.07 9.00 4.18
C ALA A 51 4.55 7.84 3.30
N ALA A 52 3.98 7.68 2.10
CA ALA A 52 4.40 6.66 1.13
C ALA A 52 5.86 6.87 0.70
N THR A 53 6.24 8.10 0.39
CA THR A 53 7.61 8.47 0.00
C THR A 53 8.59 8.20 1.15
N LYS A 54 8.22 8.58 2.38
CA LYS A 54 9.00 8.29 3.58
C LYS A 54 9.15 6.79 3.84
N GLN A 55 8.12 6.00 3.55
CA GLN A 55 8.19 4.54 3.68
C GLN A 55 9.18 3.94 2.68
N LEU A 56 9.22 4.45 1.44
CA LEU A 56 10.14 4.01 0.41
C LEU A 56 11.60 4.42 0.69
N SER A 57 11.83 5.56 1.34
CA SER A 57 13.19 6.05 1.63
C SER A 57 13.87 5.39 2.84
N ARG A 58 13.13 4.66 3.67
CA ARG A 58 13.64 4.01 4.90
C ARG A 58 14.56 2.81 4.68
N LYS A 59 14.78 2.38 3.44
CA LYS A 59 15.71 1.29 3.11
C LYS A 59 16.80 1.79 2.17
N HIS A 60 17.86 2.31 2.78
CA HIS A 60 19.22 2.36 2.26
C HIS A 60 20.13 1.64 3.25
#